data_AF-E1ZZN6-F1
#
_entry.id   AF-E1ZZN6-F1
#
_cell.length_a   1.000
_cell.length_b   1.000
_cell.length_c   1.000
_cell.angle_alpha   90.00
_cell.angle_beta   90.00
_cell.angle_gamma   90.00
#
_symmetry.space_group_name_H-M   'P 1'
#
loop_
_entity.id
_entity.type
_entity.pdbx_description
1 polymer ?
#
loop_
_entity_poly.entity_id
_entity_poly.type
_entity_poly.pdbx_seq_one_letter_code
_entity_poly.pdbx_strand_id
1 'polypeptide(L)'
;NGPSARSGHRMVHLKKQLIVFGGFYDNLRHDYKYFNDVHIFDLESYMWQKVEPTGIAPAPRSGCILLPTADSKLVVYGGYSKEKIKKEIDRGCIHADMFLLTPMDKNDLTKYKWVCVKQTGIQVTPRCGVSVALLQYANQAFIFGGVFDNDDSDNDEESLCGIFYNDLFALDLEKLLWRAITLTGRKVTTVNDDTKRQQKKKKKKESDEESEQSNNSNQEKSEKSPNPVRPTVTVDDDGIFTVCFFLCYAHIKYT
;
A
#
# COMPACT_ATOMS: atom_id res chain seq x y z
N ASN A 1 7.17 4.68 31.33
CA ASN A 1 7.76 3.68 30.40
C ASN A 1 7.10 3.67 29.02
N GLY A 2 6.37 4.72 28.62
CA GLY A 2 5.79 4.82 27.27
C GLY A 2 6.75 5.43 26.25
N PRO A 3 6.40 5.36 24.95
CA PRO A 3 7.18 5.97 23.89
C PRO A 3 7.24 7.50 24.06
N SER A 4 8.38 8.09 23.70
CA SER A 4 8.52 9.54 23.57
C SER A 4 7.62 10.10 22.46
N ALA A 5 7.31 11.40 22.52
CA ALA A 5 6.63 12.11 21.43
C ALA A 5 7.36 11.90 20.10
N ARG A 6 6.61 11.50 19.06
CA ARG A 6 7.14 11.11 17.75
C ARG A 6 6.05 11.09 16.68
N SER A 7 6.46 11.32 15.43
CA SER A 7 5.64 11.23 14.23
C SER A 7 6.07 10.03 13.37
N GLY A 8 5.19 9.60 12.45
CA GLY A 8 5.50 8.52 11.50
C GLY A 8 5.81 7.15 12.13
N HIS A 9 5.50 6.96 13.41
CA HIS A 9 5.55 5.65 14.06
C HIS A 9 4.44 4.75 13.50
N ARG A 10 4.57 3.44 13.68
CA ARG A 10 3.50 2.50 13.36
C ARG A 10 3.04 1.82 14.63
N MET A 11 1.74 1.57 14.69
CA MET A 11 1.11 0.86 15.78
C MET A 11 0.25 -0.26 15.22
N VAL A 12 0.30 -1.42 15.86
CA VAL A 12 -0.49 -2.59 15.47
C VAL A 12 -1.12 -3.20 16.71
N HIS A 13 -2.36 -3.65 16.58
CA HIS A 13 -3.01 -4.48 17.58
C HIS A 13 -2.66 -5.95 17.36
N LEU A 14 -2.14 -6.59 18.42
CA LEU A 14 -1.85 -8.02 18.43
C LEU A 14 -2.29 -8.62 19.77
N LYS A 15 -3.25 -9.55 19.73
CA LYS A 15 -3.83 -10.19 20.93
C LYS A 15 -4.41 -9.18 21.92
N LYS A 16 -3.74 -8.91 23.04
CA LYS A 16 -4.13 -7.96 24.09
C LYS A 16 -3.11 -6.83 24.21
N GLN A 17 -2.39 -6.53 23.13
CA GLN A 17 -1.30 -5.59 23.11
C GLN A 17 -1.45 -4.62 21.93
N LEU A 18 -1.12 -3.35 22.17
CA LEU A 18 -0.78 -2.42 21.10
C LEU A 18 0.74 -2.33 21.04
N ILE A 19 1.31 -2.68 19.89
CA ILE A 19 2.76 -2.67 19.68
C ILE A 19 3.09 -1.47 18.80
N VAL A 20 3.97 -0.60 19.29
CA VAL A 20 4.46 0.59 18.61
C VAL A 20 5.91 0.37 18.20
N PHE A 21 6.24 0.69 16.96
CA PHE A 21 7.60 0.63 16.44
C PHE A 21 8.00 1.90 15.70
N GLY A 22 9.23 2.34 15.97
CA GLY A 22 9.94 3.37 15.22
C GLY A 22 9.30 4.75 15.28
N GLY A 23 9.33 5.45 14.15
CA GLY A 23 8.95 6.86 14.03
C GLY A 23 10.15 7.79 14.14
N PHE A 24 9.88 9.08 14.18
CA PHE A 24 10.89 10.11 14.32
C PHE A 24 10.41 11.26 15.19
N TYR A 25 11.36 11.98 15.75
CA TYR A 25 11.18 13.28 16.37
C TYR A 25 12.01 14.26 15.56
N ASP A 26 11.46 15.42 15.25
CA ASP A 26 12.17 16.50 14.58
C ASP A 26 11.82 17.80 15.31
N ASN A 27 12.84 18.56 15.67
CA ASN A 27 12.65 19.90 16.20
C ASN A 27 13.09 20.94 15.17
N LEU A 28 12.46 22.12 15.22
CA LEU A 28 12.73 23.25 14.33
C LEU A 28 14.16 23.81 14.43
N ARG A 29 15.07 23.16 15.17
CA ARG A 29 16.48 23.53 15.35
C ARG A 29 17.43 22.54 14.68
N HIS A 30 16.96 21.83 13.64
CA HIS A 30 17.72 20.83 12.89
C HIS A 30 18.23 19.67 13.75
N ASP A 31 17.56 19.36 14.84
CA ASP A 31 17.82 18.15 15.62
C ASP A 31 16.66 17.18 15.44
N TYR A 32 16.92 16.16 14.63
CA TYR A 32 16.00 15.08 14.36
C TYR A 32 16.59 13.76 14.85
N LYS A 33 15.70 12.88 15.28
CA LYS A 33 16.03 11.54 15.76
C LYS A 33 15.01 10.56 15.22
N TYR A 34 15.49 9.56 14.51
CA TYR A 34 14.69 8.39 14.16
C TYR A 34 14.79 7.35 15.27
N PHE A 35 13.75 6.55 15.41
CA PHE A 35 13.66 5.50 16.42
C PHE A 35 13.56 4.11 15.77
N ASN A 36 14.06 3.09 16.46
CA ASN A 36 13.83 1.67 16.19
C ASN A 36 13.42 0.91 17.47
N ASP A 37 13.02 1.63 18.53
CA ASP A 37 12.53 1.03 19.76
C ASP A 37 11.14 0.42 19.54
N VAL A 38 10.82 -0.58 20.38
CA VAL A 38 9.52 -1.23 20.42
C VAL A 38 8.90 -0.96 21.78
N HIS A 39 7.67 -0.46 21.77
CA HIS A 39 6.87 -0.27 22.98
C HIS A 39 5.60 -1.11 22.89
N ILE A 40 5.18 -1.62 24.03
CA ILE A 40 3.96 -2.40 24.16
C ILE A 40 3.06 -1.68 25.16
N PHE A 41 1.83 -1.43 24.75
CA PHE A 41 0.76 -1.10 25.67
C PHE A 41 -0.08 -2.34 25.92
N ASP A 42 -0.10 -2.77 27.17
CA ASP A 42 -0.90 -3.90 27.61
C ASP A 42 -2.35 -3.45 27.83
N LEU A 43 -3.30 -4.09 27.16
CA LEU A 43 -4.72 -3.71 27.18
C LEU A 43 -5.47 -4.21 28.42
N GLU A 44 -4.84 -5.02 29.28
CA GLU A 44 -5.44 -5.48 30.54
C GLU A 44 -5.03 -4.59 31.70
N SER A 45 -3.74 -4.32 31.81
CA SER A 45 -3.15 -3.47 32.85
C SER A 45 -3.16 -1.99 32.51
N TYR A 46 -3.38 -1.63 31.23
CA TYR A 46 -3.30 -0.27 30.71
C TYR A 46 -1.95 0.39 30.97
N MET A 47 -0.88 -0.41 30.94
CA MET A 47 0.48 0.05 31.18
C MET A 47 1.34 -0.06 29.92
N TRP A 48 2.21 0.94 29.75
CA TRP A 48 3.26 0.90 28.74
C TRP A 48 4.51 0.20 29.28
N GLN A 49 5.13 -0.57 28.40
CA GLN A 49 6.44 -1.17 28.62
C GLN A 49 7.29 -1.01 27.36
N LYS A 50 8.51 -0.50 27.53
CA LYS A 50 9.55 -0.62 26.50
C LYS A 50 10.06 -2.05 26.52
N VAL A 51 10.07 -2.71 25.36
CA VAL A 51 10.66 -4.04 25.20
C VAL A 51 11.99 -3.93 24.46
N GLU A 52 12.89 -4.85 24.76
CA GLU A 52 14.21 -4.94 24.13
C GLU A 52 14.31 -6.27 23.38
N PRO A 53 13.82 -6.33 22.13
CA PRO A 53 13.90 -7.55 21.35
C PRO A 53 15.34 -7.97 21.10
N THR A 54 15.60 -9.26 21.14
CA THR A 54 16.92 -9.82 20.82
C THR A 54 17.18 -9.85 19.31
N GLY A 55 18.42 -10.08 18.89
CA GLY A 55 18.80 -10.13 17.48
C GLY A 55 19.18 -8.76 16.89
N ILE A 56 19.39 -8.71 15.58
CA ILE A 56 19.78 -7.47 14.89
C ILE A 56 18.50 -6.71 14.52
N ALA A 57 18.27 -5.60 15.19
CA ALA A 57 17.14 -4.72 14.91
C ALA A 57 17.27 -4.01 13.56
N PRO A 58 16.15 -3.65 12.90
CA PRO A 58 16.17 -2.70 11.80
C PRO A 58 16.83 -1.38 12.22
N ALA A 59 17.43 -0.69 11.24
CA ALA A 59 17.88 0.69 11.41
C ALA A 59 16.70 1.60 11.84
N PRO A 60 16.94 2.66 12.63
CA PRO A 60 15.92 3.66 12.97
C PRO A 60 15.20 4.18 11.73
N ARG A 61 13.86 4.23 11.78
CA ARG A 61 13.03 4.54 10.61
C ARG A 61 11.64 5.03 10.98
N SER A 62 11.06 5.83 10.10
CA SER A 62 9.67 6.26 10.14
C SER A 62 8.93 5.84 8.87
N GLY A 63 7.59 5.89 8.90
CA GLY A 63 6.77 5.62 7.71
C GLY A 63 6.93 4.21 7.13
N CYS A 64 7.44 3.26 7.92
CA CYS A 64 7.56 1.87 7.52
C CYS A 64 6.18 1.19 7.47
N ILE A 65 6.13 0.01 6.87
CA ILE A 65 5.00 -0.90 7.00
C ILE A 65 5.19 -1.72 8.27
N LEU A 66 4.15 -1.84 9.09
CA LEU A 66 4.09 -2.74 10.25
C LEU A 66 2.79 -3.53 10.15
N LEU A 67 2.88 -4.85 10.04
CA LEU A 67 1.72 -5.72 9.83
C LEU A 67 1.79 -6.96 10.71
N PRO A 68 0.69 -7.36 11.36
CA PRO A 68 0.61 -8.64 12.03
C PRO A 68 0.39 -9.77 11.01
N THR A 69 0.98 -10.91 11.30
CA THR A 69 0.81 -12.16 10.54
C THR A 69 -0.18 -13.07 11.26
N ALA A 70 -0.68 -14.10 10.57
CA ALA A 70 -1.56 -15.10 11.18
C ALA A 70 -0.92 -15.86 12.36
N ASP A 71 0.41 -16.02 12.38
CA ASP A 71 1.15 -16.73 13.42
C ASP A 71 1.69 -15.81 14.54
N SER A 72 1.10 -14.62 14.68
CA SER A 72 1.43 -13.62 15.72
C SER A 72 2.85 -13.04 15.63
N LYS A 73 3.52 -13.13 14.48
CA LYS A 73 4.71 -12.33 14.19
C LYS A 73 4.30 -10.97 13.64
N LEU A 74 5.20 -9.98 13.71
CA LEU A 74 5.03 -8.72 13.00
C LEU A 74 6.04 -8.60 11.86
N VAL A 75 5.56 -8.26 10.67
CA VAL A 75 6.38 -7.86 9.53
C VAL A 75 6.66 -6.37 9.65
N VAL A 76 7.94 -5.99 9.57
CA VAL A 76 8.38 -4.62 9.32
C VAL A 76 8.99 -4.57 7.92
N TYR A 77 8.51 -3.66 7.08
CA TYR A 77 9.05 -3.48 5.74
C TYR A 77 9.26 -2.01 5.39
N GLY A 78 10.43 -1.73 4.83
CA GLY A 78 10.81 -0.43 4.30
C GLY A 78 10.73 0.70 5.31
N GLY A 79 10.39 1.90 4.83
CA GLY A 79 10.37 3.14 5.60
C GLY A 79 11.47 4.11 5.18
N TYR A 80 11.66 5.16 5.97
CA TYR A 80 12.61 6.22 5.66
C TYR A 80 13.36 6.67 6.92
N SER A 81 14.60 7.09 6.75
CA SER A 81 15.37 7.81 7.76
C SER A 81 16.23 8.88 7.14
N LYS A 82 16.59 9.89 7.93
CA LYS A 82 17.70 10.80 7.61
C LYS A 82 18.87 10.50 8.52
N GLU A 83 20.08 10.66 7.99
CA GLU A 83 21.31 10.58 8.75
C GLU A 83 22.18 11.82 8.47
N LYS A 84 22.76 12.37 9.54
CA LYS A 84 23.68 13.51 9.46
C LYS A 84 25.05 13.00 9.00
N ILE A 85 25.47 13.35 7.79
CA ILE A 85 26.81 13.01 7.30
C ILE A 85 27.82 14.09 7.74
N LYS A 86 27.44 15.36 7.60
CA LYS A 86 28.21 16.54 8.07
C LYS A 86 27.25 17.52 8.73
N LYS A 87 27.78 18.57 9.37
CA LYS A 87 26.98 19.57 10.12
C LYS A 87 25.82 20.19 9.31
N GLU A 88 25.93 20.24 7.98
CA GLU A 88 24.95 20.86 7.08
C GLU A 88 24.50 19.92 5.95
N ILE A 89 24.92 18.65 5.96
CA ILE A 89 24.55 17.68 4.92
C ILE A 89 23.87 16.49 5.57
N ASP A 90 22.56 16.43 5.36
CA ASP A 90 21.73 15.28 5.66
C ASP A 90 21.62 14.39 4.42
N ARG A 91 21.52 13.09 4.63
CA ARG A 91 21.21 12.13 3.58
C ARG A 91 19.94 11.37 3.92
N GLY A 92 18.96 11.41 3.02
CA GLY A 92 17.82 10.53 3.05
C GLY A 92 18.21 9.08 2.75
N CYS A 93 17.64 8.15 3.50
CA CYS A 93 17.81 6.72 3.32
C CYS A 93 16.43 6.08 3.24
N ILE A 94 16.09 5.59 2.05
CA ILE A 94 14.88 4.78 1.83
C ILE A 94 15.23 3.33 2.10
N HIS A 95 14.53 2.76 3.08
CA HIS A 95 14.68 1.37 3.45
C HIS A 95 13.80 0.51 2.54
N ALA A 96 14.32 -0.62 2.08
CA ALA A 96 13.60 -1.63 1.30
C ALA A 96 13.86 -3.06 1.83
N ASP A 97 14.38 -3.15 3.04
CA ASP A 97 14.61 -4.37 3.80
C ASP A 97 13.33 -4.84 4.53
N MET A 98 13.31 -6.12 4.90
CA MET A 98 12.19 -6.74 5.59
C MET A 98 12.67 -7.46 6.85
N PHE A 99 11.94 -7.28 7.95
CA PHE A 99 12.20 -7.93 9.23
C PHE A 99 10.94 -8.59 9.77
N LEU A 100 11.15 -9.65 10.54
CA LEU A 100 10.13 -10.24 11.40
C LEU A 100 10.47 -9.95 12.86
N LEU A 101 9.50 -9.42 13.59
CA LEU A 101 9.48 -9.43 15.05
C LEU A 101 8.74 -10.67 15.51
N THR A 102 9.48 -11.66 16.03
CA THR A 102 8.93 -12.97 16.39
C THR A 102 8.78 -13.09 17.91
N PRO A 103 7.61 -13.46 18.44
CA PRO A 103 7.44 -13.78 19.86
C PRO A 103 8.30 -15.00 20.22
N MET A 104 9.05 -14.91 21.31
CA MET A 104 9.98 -15.97 21.75
C MET A 104 9.36 -16.90 22.80
N ASP A 105 8.34 -16.43 23.49
CA ASP A 105 7.66 -17.14 24.55
C ASP A 105 6.14 -16.98 24.38
N LYS A 106 5.39 -18.07 24.59
CA LYS A 106 3.92 -18.06 24.51
C LYS A 106 3.28 -17.44 25.75
N ASN A 107 3.95 -17.52 26.90
CA ASN A 107 3.47 -17.03 28.18
C ASN A 107 3.96 -15.61 28.46
N ASP A 108 5.14 -15.24 27.96
CA ASP A 108 5.71 -13.91 28.08
C ASP A 108 5.58 -13.14 26.77
N LEU A 109 4.48 -12.39 26.66
CA LEU A 109 4.16 -11.57 25.50
C LEU A 109 5.05 -10.32 25.36
N THR A 110 6.10 -10.18 26.17
CA THR A 110 7.06 -9.06 26.10
C THR A 110 8.39 -9.47 25.46
N LYS A 111 8.62 -10.76 25.27
CA LYS A 111 9.86 -11.30 24.69
C LYS A 111 9.75 -11.50 23.19
N TYR A 112 10.54 -10.72 22.46
CA TYR A 112 10.61 -10.79 21.01
C TYR A 112 12.05 -10.96 20.49
N LYS A 113 12.16 -11.39 19.24
CA LYS A 113 13.41 -11.47 18.49
C LYS A 113 13.23 -10.91 17.09
N TRP A 114 14.16 -10.05 16.68
CA TRP A 114 14.30 -9.58 15.32
C TRP A 114 14.99 -10.62 14.45
N VAL A 115 14.44 -10.81 13.25
CA VAL A 115 15.02 -11.61 12.18
C VAL A 115 14.93 -10.82 10.88
N CYS A 116 16.08 -10.48 10.29
CA CYS A 116 16.11 -9.96 8.92
C CYS A 116 15.75 -11.10 7.95
N VAL A 117 14.80 -10.84 7.06
CA VAL A 117 14.26 -11.85 6.14
C VAL A 117 14.38 -11.37 4.69
N LYS A 118 14.60 -12.33 3.79
CA LYS A 118 14.57 -12.06 2.35
C LYS A 118 13.14 -12.10 1.87
N GLN A 119 12.72 -11.03 1.22
CA GLN A 119 11.47 -11.01 0.46
C GLN A 119 11.60 -11.82 -0.83
N THR A 120 10.49 -12.36 -1.31
CA THR A 120 10.42 -13.15 -2.55
C THR A 120 9.43 -12.56 -3.53
N GLY A 121 9.46 -13.01 -4.78
CA GLY A 121 8.54 -12.55 -5.81
C GLY A 121 9.09 -11.32 -6.53
N ILE A 122 8.20 -10.39 -6.86
CA ILE A 122 8.63 -9.17 -7.55
C ILE A 122 9.37 -8.23 -6.58
N GLN A 123 10.33 -7.49 -7.10
CA GLN A 123 11.01 -6.46 -6.33
C GLN A 123 10.20 -5.17 -6.43
N VAL A 124 9.60 -4.75 -5.31
CA VAL A 124 8.97 -3.43 -5.20
C VAL A 124 10.08 -2.39 -5.24
N THR A 125 9.95 -1.36 -6.08
CA THR A 125 10.97 -0.30 -6.14
C THR A 125 11.03 0.44 -4.80
N PRO A 126 12.23 0.87 -4.35
CA PRO A 126 12.36 1.61 -3.10
C PRO A 126 11.43 2.82 -3.05
N ARG A 127 10.67 2.95 -1.97
CA ARG A 127 9.70 4.01 -1.74
C ARG A 127 9.28 4.04 -0.28
N CYS A 128 8.83 5.20 0.19
CA CYS A 128 8.24 5.39 1.52
C CYS A 128 6.83 5.96 1.41
N GLY A 129 6.17 6.20 2.55
CA GLY A 129 4.85 6.85 2.57
C GLY A 129 3.73 6.04 1.91
N VAL A 130 3.91 4.73 1.76
CA VAL A 130 2.93 3.86 1.11
C VAL A 130 1.66 3.69 1.94
N SER A 131 0.52 3.60 1.25
CA SER A 131 -0.75 3.19 1.86
C SER A 131 -0.81 1.67 1.96
N VAL A 132 -1.30 1.15 3.08
CA VAL A 132 -1.36 -0.30 3.34
C VAL A 132 -2.74 -0.69 3.86
N ALA A 133 -3.29 -1.77 3.31
CA ALA A 133 -4.52 -2.41 3.78
C ALA A 133 -4.25 -3.89 4.07
N LEU A 134 -4.66 -4.36 5.25
CA LEU A 134 -4.45 -5.73 5.68
C LEU A 134 -5.73 -6.56 5.56
N LEU A 135 -5.63 -7.70 4.90
CA LEU A 135 -6.66 -8.73 4.83
C LEU A 135 -6.27 -9.89 5.75
N GLN A 136 -6.53 -9.72 7.06
CA GLN A 136 -6.02 -10.62 8.09
C GLN A 136 -6.40 -12.09 7.88
N TYR A 137 -7.66 -12.38 7.50
CA TYR A 137 -8.13 -13.76 7.34
C TYR A 137 -7.44 -14.50 6.18
N ALA A 138 -6.95 -13.76 5.19
CA ALA A 138 -6.22 -14.29 4.04
C ALA A 138 -4.70 -14.18 4.22
N ASN A 139 -4.24 -13.67 5.36
CA ASN A 139 -2.83 -13.36 5.65
C ASN A 139 -2.14 -12.61 4.50
N GLN A 140 -2.86 -11.64 3.93
CA GLN A 140 -2.42 -10.88 2.75
C GLN A 140 -2.53 -9.38 3.04
N ALA A 141 -1.58 -8.59 2.57
CA ALA A 141 -1.64 -7.14 2.62
C ALA A 141 -1.58 -6.54 1.21
N PHE A 142 -2.26 -5.43 1.01
CA PHE A 142 -2.21 -4.64 -0.21
C PHE A 142 -1.49 -3.33 0.08
N ILE A 143 -0.57 -2.96 -0.82
CA ILE A 143 0.24 -1.75 -0.72
C ILE A 143 0.01 -0.93 -1.99
N PHE A 144 -0.28 0.36 -1.84
CA PHE A 144 -0.52 1.26 -2.97
C PHE A 144 0.36 2.50 -2.90
N GLY A 145 0.89 2.87 -4.06
CA GLY A 145 1.62 4.11 -4.28
C GLY A 145 2.92 4.23 -3.51
N GLY A 146 3.12 5.39 -2.87
CA GLY A 146 4.36 5.78 -2.19
C GLY A 146 5.14 6.85 -2.94
N VAL A 147 6.23 7.31 -2.33
CA VAL A 147 7.11 8.36 -2.86
C VAL A 147 8.57 7.92 -2.77
N PHE A 148 9.37 8.33 -3.75
CA PHE A 148 10.82 8.24 -3.73
C PHE A 148 11.40 9.62 -3.99
N ASP A 149 12.10 10.18 -3.02
CA ASP A 149 12.75 11.48 -3.14
C ASP A 149 14.18 11.27 -3.70
N ASN A 150 14.50 11.93 -4.81
CA ASN A 150 15.86 11.95 -5.34
C ASN A 150 16.66 13.04 -4.62
N ASP A 151 17.56 12.65 -3.73
CA ASP A 151 18.52 13.53 -3.07
C ASP A 151 19.81 13.70 -3.90
N ASP A 152 19.70 13.81 -5.24
CA ASP A 152 20.85 13.99 -6.15
C ASP A 152 21.48 15.38 -5.93
N SER A 153 22.27 15.47 -4.87
CA SER A 153 23.07 16.63 -4.43
C SER A 153 24.24 16.98 -5.36
N ASP A 154 24.35 16.32 -6.50
CA ASP A 154 25.39 16.54 -7.51
C ASP A 154 24.97 17.50 -8.63
N ASN A 155 23.70 17.92 -8.69
CA ASN A 155 23.26 19.02 -9.56
C ASN A 155 23.13 20.30 -8.73
N ASP A 156 23.78 21.38 -9.17
CA ASP A 156 23.78 22.73 -8.58
C ASP A 156 22.40 23.41 -8.49
N GLU A 157 21.31 22.69 -8.73
CA GLU A 157 19.94 23.16 -8.57
C GLU A 157 19.33 22.51 -7.33
N GLU A 158 18.85 23.35 -6.39
CA GLU A 158 18.05 22.99 -5.20
C GLU A 158 16.69 22.35 -5.55
N SER A 159 16.62 21.55 -6.62
CA SER A 159 15.42 20.93 -7.14
C SER A 159 15.23 19.57 -6.49
N LEU A 160 14.49 19.55 -5.38
CA LEU A 160 13.97 18.31 -4.79
C LEU A 160 12.98 17.68 -5.78
N CYS A 161 13.38 16.59 -6.45
CA CYS A 161 12.52 15.85 -7.37
C CYS A 161 11.99 14.57 -6.71
N GLY A 162 10.68 14.48 -6.51
CA GLY A 162 10.00 13.30 -5.95
C GLY A 162 9.27 12.49 -7.03
N ILE A 163 9.48 11.17 -7.04
CA ILE A 163 8.74 10.22 -7.87
C ILE A 163 7.55 9.69 -7.06
N PHE A 164 6.34 10.00 -7.52
CA PHE A 164 5.10 9.49 -6.94
C PHE A 164 4.64 8.23 -7.69
N TYR A 165 4.32 7.20 -6.94
CA TYR A 165 3.86 5.93 -7.49
C TYR A 165 2.34 5.78 -7.39
N ASN A 166 1.76 5.05 -8.33
CA ASN A 166 0.33 4.76 -8.43
C ASN A 166 0.04 3.27 -8.73
N ASP A 167 1.03 2.40 -8.54
CA ASP A 167 0.94 0.95 -8.68
C ASP A 167 0.38 0.30 -7.39
N LEU A 168 -0.21 -0.89 -7.57
CA LEU A 168 -0.80 -1.68 -6.51
C LEU A 168 -0.06 -3.01 -6.40
N PHE A 169 0.33 -3.35 -5.18
CA PHE A 169 1.00 -4.61 -4.85
C PHE A 169 0.23 -5.39 -3.81
N ALA A 170 0.38 -6.71 -3.84
CA ALA A 170 -0.03 -7.58 -2.76
C ALA A 170 1.19 -8.30 -2.16
N LEU A 171 1.24 -8.38 -0.84
CA LEU A 171 2.20 -9.13 -0.05
C LEU A 171 1.47 -10.31 0.62
N ASP A 172 1.89 -11.53 0.28
CA ASP A 172 1.56 -12.73 1.04
C ASP A 172 2.45 -12.75 2.29
N LEU A 173 1.85 -12.67 3.47
CA LEU A 173 2.57 -12.54 4.74
C LEU A 173 3.09 -13.87 5.29
N GLU A 174 2.67 -15.00 4.73
CA GLU A 174 3.20 -16.33 5.09
C GLU A 174 4.50 -16.59 4.33
N LYS A 175 4.48 -16.31 3.02
CA LYS A 175 5.61 -16.56 2.10
C LYS A 175 6.53 -15.36 1.94
N LEU A 176 6.13 -14.21 2.46
CA LEU A 176 6.79 -12.92 2.23
C LEU A 176 7.00 -12.66 0.73
N LEU A 177 5.94 -12.93 -0.03
CA LEU A 177 5.95 -12.96 -1.49
C LEU A 177 5.17 -11.76 -2.05
N TRP A 178 5.86 -10.91 -2.80
CA TRP A 178 5.27 -9.76 -3.49
C TRP A 178 4.70 -10.15 -4.85
N ARG A 179 3.55 -9.54 -5.19
CA ARG A 179 2.88 -9.66 -6.49
C ARG A 179 2.36 -8.29 -6.95
N ALA A 180 2.53 -7.99 -8.23
CA ALA A 180 1.86 -6.85 -8.85
C ALA A 180 0.37 -7.17 -9.02
N ILE A 181 -0.48 -6.21 -8.70
CA ILE A 181 -1.92 -6.32 -8.87
C ILE A 181 -2.35 -5.31 -9.92
N THR A 182 -3.03 -5.79 -10.95
CA THR A 182 -3.73 -4.94 -11.91
C THR A 182 -5.22 -5.10 -11.67
N LEU A 183 -5.90 -4.00 -11.39
CA LEU A 183 -7.36 -3.99 -11.28
C LEU A 183 -7.94 -4.02 -12.69
N THR A 184 -8.48 -5.16 -13.10
CA THR A 184 -9.30 -5.23 -14.31
C THR A 184 -10.74 -4.88 -13.94
N GLY A 185 -11.29 -3.82 -14.55
CA GLY A 185 -12.71 -3.49 -14.37
C GLY A 185 -13.59 -4.70 -14.71
N ARG A 186 -14.66 -4.92 -13.94
CA ARG A 186 -15.75 -5.80 -14.40
C ARG A 186 -16.30 -5.16 -15.66
N LYS A 187 -16.32 -5.89 -16.78
CA LYS A 187 -17.18 -5.50 -17.91
C LYS A 187 -18.60 -5.42 -17.34
N VAL A 188 -19.17 -4.22 -17.29
CA VAL A 188 -20.60 -4.06 -17.12
C VAL A 188 -21.21 -4.78 -18.31
N THR A 189 -21.65 -6.02 -18.12
CA THR A 189 -22.62 -6.63 -19.01
C THR A 189 -23.89 -5.83 -18.83
N THR A 190 -24.04 -4.76 -19.62
CA THR A 190 -25.32 -4.14 -19.87
C THR A 190 -26.20 -5.25 -20.43
N VAL A 191 -27.00 -5.86 -19.56
CA VAL A 191 -28.21 -6.58 -19.97
C VAL A 191 -29.16 -5.51 -20.51
N ASN A 192 -28.85 -5.00 -21.70
CA ASN A 192 -29.83 -4.36 -22.56
C ASN A 192 -30.46 -5.46 -23.42
N ASP A 193 -31.07 -6.45 -22.76
CA ASP A 193 -31.89 -7.48 -23.41
C ASP A 193 -33.35 -6.99 -23.63
N ASP A 194 -33.62 -5.71 -23.36
CA ASP A 194 -34.94 -5.10 -23.60
C ASP A 194 -35.02 -4.30 -24.92
N THR A 195 -33.90 -3.95 -25.56
CA THR A 195 -33.93 -3.29 -26.89
C THR A 195 -34.01 -4.28 -28.06
N LYS A 196 -33.64 -5.56 -27.87
CA LYS A 196 -33.83 -6.60 -28.89
C LYS A 196 -35.27 -7.13 -28.97
N ARG A 197 -36.05 -7.07 -27.87
CA ARG A 197 -37.48 -7.43 -27.87
C ARG A 197 -38.38 -6.38 -28.53
N GLN A 198 -37.98 -5.11 -28.51
CA GLN A 198 -38.74 -4.04 -29.18
C GLN A 198 -38.44 -3.93 -30.69
N GLN A 199 -37.22 -4.25 -31.14
CA GLN A 199 -36.91 -4.29 -32.58
C GLN A 199 -37.50 -5.50 -33.31
N LYS A 200 -37.72 -6.64 -32.62
CA LYS A 200 -38.41 -7.82 -33.21
C LYS A 200 -39.93 -7.64 -33.35
N LYS A 201 -40.54 -6.74 -32.56
CA LYS A 201 -41.97 -6.38 -32.70
C LYS A 201 -42.24 -5.28 -33.73
N LYS A 202 -41.25 -4.45 -34.06
CA LYS A 202 -41.35 -3.46 -35.14
C LYS A 202 -41.11 -4.07 -36.52
N LYS A 203 -40.15 -5.00 -36.66
CA LYS A 203 -39.90 -5.74 -37.91
C LYS A 203 -40.98 -6.75 -38.33
N LYS A 204 -41.96 -7.05 -37.46
CA LYS A 204 -43.11 -7.92 -37.79
C LYS A 204 -44.40 -7.13 -38.11
N LYS A 205 -44.33 -5.79 -38.11
CA LYS A 205 -45.44 -4.91 -38.48
C LYS A 205 -45.19 -4.11 -39.77
N GLU A 206 -43.97 -4.15 -40.31
CA GLU A 206 -43.59 -3.54 -41.59
C GLU A 206 -43.38 -4.58 -42.70
N SER A 207 -43.75 -5.85 -42.48
CA SER A 207 -43.61 -6.94 -43.47
C SER A 207 -44.93 -7.42 -44.09
N ASP A 208 -46.06 -6.79 -43.76
CA ASP A 208 -47.38 -7.14 -44.33
C ASP A 208 -47.93 -6.06 -45.29
N GLU A 209 -47.18 -4.99 -45.57
CA GLU A 209 -47.54 -3.99 -46.57
C GLU A 209 -46.30 -3.64 -47.41
N GLU A 210 -45.92 -4.55 -48.32
CA GLU A 210 -45.40 -4.24 -49.67
C GLU A 210 -44.95 -5.56 -50.32
N SER A 211 -45.94 -6.29 -50.85
CA SER A 211 -45.71 -7.10 -52.04
C SER A 211 -45.68 -6.18 -53.24
N GLU A 212 -44.55 -6.09 -53.95
CA GLU A 212 -44.44 -6.27 -55.41
C GLU A 212 -43.09 -5.76 -55.95
N GLN A 213 -42.54 -6.53 -56.91
CA GLN A 213 -41.51 -6.17 -57.90
C GLN A 213 -40.01 -6.31 -57.56
N SER A 214 -39.51 -7.49 -57.93
CA SER A 214 -38.42 -7.74 -58.90
C SER A 214 -36.96 -7.29 -58.66
N ASN A 215 -36.10 -8.32 -58.64
CA ASN A 215 -34.84 -8.51 -59.39
C ASN A 215 -33.54 -7.71 -59.09
N ASN A 216 -32.56 -8.52 -58.67
CA ASN A 216 -31.16 -8.63 -59.13
C ASN A 216 -30.03 -7.67 -58.67
N SER A 217 -28.98 -8.33 -58.15
CA SER A 217 -27.53 -8.23 -58.47
C SER A 217 -26.53 -7.64 -57.44
N ASN A 218 -25.60 -8.53 -57.04
CA ASN A 218 -24.16 -8.45 -56.71
C ASN A 218 -23.43 -7.10 -56.45
N GLN A 219 -22.58 -7.09 -55.39
CA GLN A 219 -21.11 -6.85 -55.38
C GLN A 219 -20.61 -6.55 -53.95
N GLU A 220 -19.77 -7.40 -53.33
CA GLU A 220 -18.28 -7.41 -53.24
C GLU A 220 -17.57 -6.33 -52.38
N LYS A 221 -16.90 -6.83 -51.32
CA LYS A 221 -15.60 -6.48 -50.68
C LYS A 221 -15.24 -5.03 -50.27
N SER A 222 -14.80 -4.89 -49.02
CA SER A 222 -13.36 -4.70 -48.69
C SER A 222 -13.10 -4.71 -47.18
N GLU A 223 -12.15 -5.54 -46.73
CA GLU A 223 -11.58 -5.54 -45.37
C GLU A 223 -10.60 -4.38 -45.19
N LYS A 224 -10.68 -3.68 -44.04
CA LYS A 224 -9.63 -2.78 -43.54
C LYS A 224 -9.28 -3.17 -42.10
N SER A 225 -7.99 -3.41 -41.87
CA SER A 225 -7.35 -3.66 -40.58
C SER A 225 -7.50 -2.47 -39.62
N PRO A 226 -7.66 -2.67 -38.30
CA PRO A 226 -7.78 -1.57 -37.35
C PRO A 226 -6.41 -1.07 -36.87
N ASN A 227 -6.27 0.26 -36.84
CA ASN A 227 -5.13 0.98 -36.24
C ASN A 227 -5.05 0.77 -34.71
N PRO A 228 -3.86 0.93 -34.08
CA PRO A 228 -3.67 0.70 -32.66
C PRO A 228 -4.35 1.78 -31.81
N VAL A 229 -5.23 1.35 -30.91
CA VAL A 229 -5.94 2.22 -29.97
C VAL A 229 -5.00 2.61 -28.83
N ARG A 230 -4.76 3.91 -28.64
CA ARG A 230 -4.07 4.44 -27.45
C ARG A 230 -4.94 4.23 -26.21
N PRO A 231 -4.37 3.82 -25.06
CA PRO A 231 -5.17 3.62 -23.85
C PRO A 231 -5.65 4.97 -23.33
N THR A 232 -6.96 5.19 -23.38
CA THR A 232 -7.61 6.33 -22.75
C THR A 232 -7.75 6.04 -21.26
N VAL A 233 -7.12 6.86 -20.42
CA VAL A 233 -7.35 6.83 -18.97
C VAL A 233 -8.69 7.51 -18.71
N THR A 234 -9.71 6.73 -18.38
CA THR A 234 -10.96 7.25 -17.82
C THR A 234 -10.83 7.25 -16.31
N VAL A 235 -10.80 8.45 -15.71
CA VAL A 235 -10.97 8.64 -14.27
C VAL A 235 -12.46 8.54 -13.99
N ASP A 236 -12.84 7.61 -13.12
CA ASP A 236 -14.19 7.46 -12.60
C ASP A 236 -14.25 8.25 -11.29
N ASP A 237 -15.05 9.32 -11.24
CA ASP A 237 -15.09 10.27 -10.12
C ASP A 237 -15.86 9.75 -8.90
N ASP A 238 -16.46 8.56 -8.95
CA ASP A 238 -17.35 8.05 -7.88
C ASP A 238 -16.80 6.84 -7.09
N GLY A 239 -15.50 6.56 -7.18
CA GLY A 239 -14.84 5.49 -6.45
C GLY A 239 -14.50 5.81 -4.98
N ILE A 240 -15.49 6.18 -4.15
CA ILE A 240 -15.27 6.27 -2.69
C ILE A 240 -15.06 4.84 -2.14
N PHE A 241 -13.81 4.43 -2.02
CA PHE A 241 -13.42 3.34 -1.13
C PHE A 241 -13.03 3.95 0.22
N THR A 242 -13.90 3.81 1.21
CA THR A 242 -13.56 4.15 2.60
C THR A 242 -12.54 3.13 3.12
N VAL A 243 -11.26 3.41 2.88
CA VAL A 243 -10.16 2.74 3.58
C VAL A 243 -10.02 3.45 4.92
N CYS A 244 -10.45 2.80 6.00
CA CYS A 244 -10.28 3.32 7.35
C CYS A 244 -8.81 3.21 7.75
N PHE A 245 -8.01 4.23 7.41
CA PHE A 245 -6.67 4.37 7.93
C PHE A 245 -6.76 4.80 9.39
N PHE A 246 -6.27 3.97 10.32
CA PHE A 246 -5.89 4.46 11.65
C PHE A 246 -4.60 5.27 11.50
N LEU A 247 -4.72 6.49 10.99
CA LEU A 247 -3.74 7.55 11.27
C LEU A 247 -4.00 7.98 12.71
N CYS A 248 -3.31 7.37 13.67
CA CYS A 248 -3.31 7.88 15.04
C CYS A 248 -2.55 9.22 15.08
N TYR A 249 -3.27 10.32 14.84
CA TYR A 249 -2.89 11.64 15.34
C TYR A 249 -3.22 11.68 16.84
N ALA A 250 -2.35 11.09 17.67
CA ALA A 250 -2.49 11.16 19.12
C ALA A 250 -1.96 12.52 19.60
N HIS A 251 -2.82 13.54 19.62
CA HIS A 251 -2.54 14.80 20.31
C HIS A 251 -2.85 14.64 21.80
N ILE A 252 -1.91 14.05 22.57
CA ILE A 252 -2.04 13.95 24.02
C ILE A 252 -1.76 15.33 24.62
N LYS A 253 -2.82 16.07 24.99
CA LYS A 253 -2.69 17.21 25.90
C LYS A 253 -2.59 16.66 27.32
N TYR A 254 -1.50 16.96 28.00
CA TYR A 254 -1.38 16.75 29.45
C TYR A 254 -2.18 17.84 30.18
N THR A 255 -3.06 17.43 31.09
CA THR A 255 -3.56 18.24 32.21
C THR A 255 -3.20 17.56 33.50
#